data_AF-A0A926TDU8-F1
#
_entry.id   AF-A0A926TDU8-F1
#
_cell.length_a   1.000
_cell.length_b   1.000
_cell.length_c   1.000
_cell.angle_alpha   90.00
_cell.angle_beta   90.00
_cell.angle_gamma   90.00
#
_symmetry.space_group_name_H-M   'P 1'
#
loop_
_entity.id
_entity.type
_entity.pdbx_description
1 polymer ?
#
loop_
_entity_poly.entity_id
_entity_poly.type
_entity_poly.pdbx_seq_one_letter_code
_entity_poly.pdbx_strand_id
1 'polypeptide(L)'
;MSELFKGFEQLLELAKALEAKAEKGELRANIQINSRPLSSIPRQGNIPTAGSRVRTGGTESVNPPSSAALSEVMPPSAERSGLQDVGGLADVLQELRELVEIPLKRPELLKKLGLEPPRGVLLVGPPGTGKTLTARSLAHDLGVNYIAIVGPEVLGKYYGEAEARLRGVFEKAANAAPCLVFIDEIDSLAPDRGKVEGEVEKRLVAQLLGLMDGFAQTTGVIVLAATNRPDHLDPALRRPGRFDREIHFRVPDRDGRREILALLSR
;
A
#
# COMPACT_ATOMS: atom_id res chain seq x y z
N MET A 1 -10.67 12.44 17.45
CA MET A 1 -10.39 11.79 16.15
C MET A 1 -10.89 12.61 14.98
N SER A 2 -12.06 13.26 15.04
CA SER A 2 -12.62 14.13 13.98
C SER A 2 -11.87 15.46 13.73
N GLU A 3 -11.11 15.98 14.71
CA GLU A 3 -10.44 17.28 14.55
C GLU A 3 -9.18 17.22 13.67
N LEU A 4 -8.50 16.08 13.61
CA LEU A 4 -7.29 15.91 12.79
C LEU A 4 -7.62 15.88 11.28
N PHE A 5 -8.76 15.27 10.92
CA PHE A 5 -9.25 15.18 9.53
C PHE A 5 -9.76 16.53 9.01
N LYS A 6 -10.45 17.31 9.86
CA LYS A 6 -10.76 18.72 9.55
C LYS A 6 -9.49 19.54 9.30
N GLY A 7 -8.43 19.30 10.09
CA GLY A 7 -7.14 19.95 9.89
C GLY A 7 -6.52 19.63 8.53
N PHE A 8 -6.70 18.42 8.02
CA PHE A 8 -6.16 18.00 6.72
C PHE A 8 -6.95 18.58 5.53
N GLU A 9 -8.27 18.62 5.61
CA GLU A 9 -9.11 19.33 4.62
C GLU A 9 -8.76 20.82 4.57
N GLN A 10 -8.61 21.47 5.73
CA GLN A 10 -8.18 22.87 5.82
C GLN A 10 -6.79 23.07 5.22
N LEU A 11 -5.88 22.11 5.38
CA LEU A 11 -4.54 22.16 4.80
C LEU A 11 -4.56 22.01 3.27
N LEU A 12 -5.40 21.12 2.75
CA LEU A 12 -5.62 20.95 1.31
C LEU A 12 -6.28 22.18 0.69
N GLU A 13 -7.22 22.80 1.39
CA GLU A 13 -7.88 24.02 0.95
C GLU A 13 -6.91 25.21 0.97
N LEU A 14 -6.06 25.32 2.01
CA LEU A 14 -5.00 26.31 2.10
C LEU A 14 -3.95 26.11 0.99
N ALA A 15 -3.54 24.87 0.71
CA ALA A 15 -2.57 24.55 -0.34
C ALA A 15 -3.10 24.96 -1.72
N LYS A 16 -4.36 24.62 -2.04
CA LYS A 16 -5.02 25.07 -3.28
C LYS A 16 -5.14 26.59 -3.36
N ALA A 17 -5.47 27.25 -2.24
CA ALA A 17 -5.57 28.70 -2.19
C ALA A 17 -4.20 29.39 -2.38
N LEU A 18 -3.12 28.79 -1.85
CA LEU A 18 -1.76 29.28 -2.03
C LEU A 18 -1.26 29.07 -3.46
N GLU A 19 -1.55 27.94 -4.10
CA GLU A 19 -1.24 27.70 -5.51
C GLU A 19 -1.98 28.70 -6.41
N ALA A 20 -3.27 28.94 -6.18
CA ALA A 20 -4.04 29.94 -6.93
C ALA A 20 -3.53 31.38 -6.73
N LYS A 21 -2.99 31.71 -5.54
CA LYS A 21 -2.36 33.01 -5.27
C LYS A 21 -0.95 33.12 -5.86
N ALA A 22 -0.23 32.00 -5.99
CA ALA A 22 1.07 31.95 -6.64
C ALA A 22 0.93 32.16 -8.16
N GLU A 23 -0.07 31.54 -8.79
CA GLU A 23 -0.39 31.74 -10.21
C GLU A 23 -0.82 33.18 -10.53
N LYS A 24 -1.46 33.87 -9.58
CA LYS A 24 -1.82 35.29 -9.68
C LYS A 24 -0.64 36.26 -9.45
N GLY A 25 0.56 35.75 -9.14
CA GLY A 25 1.76 36.55 -8.97
C GLY A 25 1.79 37.42 -7.71
N GLU A 26 0.92 37.16 -6.73
CA GLU A 26 0.79 37.96 -5.50
C GLU A 26 1.79 37.58 -4.40
N LEU A 27 2.50 36.46 -4.54
CA LEU A 27 3.45 35.94 -3.55
C LEU A 27 4.87 36.49 -3.77
N ARG A 28 5.19 37.63 -3.13
CA ARG A 28 6.58 38.09 -2.94
C ARG A 28 7.16 37.46 -1.67
N ALA A 29 7.75 36.28 -1.79
CA ALA A 29 8.50 35.67 -0.69
C ALA A 29 9.90 36.29 -0.57
N ASN A 30 10.07 37.30 0.28
CA ASN A 30 11.39 37.75 0.73
C ASN A 30 11.95 36.74 1.73
N ILE A 31 12.63 35.70 1.24
CA ILE A 31 13.36 34.76 2.09
C ILE A 31 14.82 35.22 2.15
N GLN A 32 15.21 35.87 3.25
CA GLN A 32 16.61 36.14 3.58
C GLN A 32 17.24 34.85 4.12
N ILE A 33 17.97 34.13 3.26
CA ILE A 33 18.73 32.94 3.64
C ILE A 33 20.10 33.40 4.16
N ASN A 34 20.30 33.36 5.48
CA ASN A 34 21.63 33.48 6.08
C ASN A 34 22.39 32.14 5.90
N SER A 35 23.08 31.97 4.78
CA SER A 35 23.98 30.84 4.56
C SER A 35 25.36 31.12 5.16
N ARG A 36 25.71 30.43 6.26
CA ARG A 36 27.12 30.25 6.65
C ARG A 36 27.70 29.05 5.87
N PRO A 37 28.83 29.18 5.16
CA PRO A 37 29.46 28.05 4.49
C PRO A 37 30.15 27.10 5.48
N LEU A 38 29.81 25.81 5.42
CA LEU A 38 30.52 24.71 6.09
C LEU A 38 31.71 24.27 5.24
N SER A 39 32.86 24.91 5.43
CA SER A 39 34.14 24.49 4.85
C SER A 39 35.23 24.43 5.91
N SER A 40 35.32 23.32 6.64
CA SER A 40 36.51 22.91 7.40
C SER A 40 36.33 21.54 8.07
N ILE A 41 36.39 20.46 7.30
CA ILE A 41 36.70 19.12 7.85
C ILE A 41 37.92 18.58 7.09
N PRO A 42 39.09 18.36 7.76
CA PRO A 42 40.29 17.85 7.11
C PRO A 42 40.12 16.38 6.71
N ARG A 43 40.51 16.07 5.47
CA ARG A 43 40.66 14.69 4.96
C ARG A 43 42.04 14.15 5.35
N GLN A 44 42.10 13.14 6.22
CA GLN A 44 43.24 12.23 6.30
C GLN A 44 42.75 10.81 6.61
N GLY A 45 43.14 9.86 5.76
CA GLY A 45 42.85 8.44 5.92
C GLY A 45 43.28 7.66 4.69
N ASN A 46 44.50 7.11 4.73
CA ASN A 46 45.11 6.27 3.70
C ASN A 46 44.31 4.98 3.43
N ILE A 47 44.19 4.60 2.15
CA ILE A 47 43.90 3.22 1.74
C ILE A 47 44.95 2.84 0.68
N PRO A 48 45.75 1.77 0.88
CA PRO A 48 46.74 1.33 -0.08
C PRO A 48 46.12 0.45 -1.19
N THR A 49 46.61 0.67 -2.40
CA THR A 49 46.32 -0.05 -3.63
C THR A 49 47.03 -1.40 -3.66
N ALA A 50 46.32 -2.48 -3.98
CA ALA A 50 46.92 -3.74 -4.46
C ALA A 50 45.95 -4.46 -5.41
N GLY A 51 46.43 -4.82 -6.60
CA GLY A 51 45.65 -5.39 -7.68
C GLY A 51 45.67 -6.92 -7.77
N SER A 52 45.17 -7.40 -8.92
CA SER A 52 45.11 -8.80 -9.37
C SER A 52 43.99 -9.62 -8.69
N ARG A 53 43.13 -10.38 -9.37
CA ARG A 53 43.35 -11.20 -10.56
C ARG A 53 41.99 -11.63 -11.14
N VAL A 54 41.87 -11.61 -12.46
CA VAL A 54 40.77 -12.24 -13.22
C VAL A 54 40.85 -13.76 -13.09
N ARG A 55 39.73 -14.43 -12.85
CA ARG A 55 39.55 -15.86 -13.13
C ARG A 55 38.13 -16.15 -13.60
N THR A 56 38.06 -16.57 -14.85
CA THR A 56 36.92 -17.14 -15.58
C THR A 56 36.59 -18.55 -15.11
N GLY A 57 35.31 -18.93 -15.14
CA GLY A 57 34.89 -20.33 -15.23
C GLY A 57 33.47 -20.59 -14.75
N GLY A 58 32.65 -21.21 -15.61
CA GLY A 58 31.49 -22.00 -15.17
C GLY A 58 30.13 -21.50 -15.63
N THR A 59 29.79 -21.76 -16.89
CA THR A 59 28.42 -21.83 -17.41
C THR A 59 27.69 -22.99 -16.75
N GLU A 60 26.54 -22.75 -16.11
CA GLU A 60 25.50 -23.77 -15.95
C GLU A 60 24.12 -23.11 -16.06
N SER A 61 23.51 -23.38 -17.20
CA SER A 61 22.12 -23.13 -17.52
C SER A 61 21.26 -24.14 -16.77
N VAL A 62 20.40 -23.67 -15.87
CA VAL A 62 19.30 -24.48 -15.32
C VAL A 62 18.00 -23.73 -15.53
N ASN A 63 17.23 -24.22 -16.51
CA ASN A 63 15.83 -23.86 -16.71
C ASN A 63 15.01 -24.13 -15.44
N PRO A 64 14.13 -23.23 -14.98
CA PRO A 64 13.02 -23.63 -14.14
C PRO A 64 11.86 -24.16 -15.00
N PRO A 65 11.27 -25.31 -14.66
CA PRO A 65 10.13 -25.87 -15.37
C PRO A 65 8.80 -25.21 -14.95
N SER A 66 7.93 -25.04 -15.95
CA SER A 66 6.47 -25.27 -15.91
C SER A 66 5.60 -24.46 -14.93
N SER A 67 5.11 -23.32 -15.44
CA SER A 67 3.74 -22.79 -15.35
C SER A 67 2.76 -23.43 -14.33
N ALA A 68 2.69 -22.87 -13.13
CA ALA A 68 1.53 -23.02 -12.24
C ALA A 68 1.04 -21.62 -11.81
N ALA A 69 -0.18 -21.29 -12.28
CA ALA A 69 -1.04 -20.17 -11.88
C ALA A 69 -0.35 -18.81 -11.64
N LEU A 70 -0.18 -18.05 -12.72
CA LEU A 70 0.06 -16.62 -12.63
C LEU A 70 -1.09 -15.97 -11.84
N SER A 71 -0.78 -15.30 -10.73
CA SER A 71 -1.63 -14.20 -10.25
C SER A 71 -1.84 -13.24 -11.41
N GLU A 72 -3.05 -13.25 -11.95
CA GLU A 72 -3.43 -12.43 -13.09
C GLU A 72 -3.34 -10.96 -12.66
N VAL A 73 -2.46 -10.20 -13.32
CA VAL A 73 -2.63 -8.75 -13.39
C VAL A 73 -3.88 -8.60 -14.24
N MET A 74 -5.04 -8.44 -13.60
CA MET A 74 -6.28 -8.25 -14.32
C MET A 74 -6.26 -6.84 -14.92
N PRO A 75 -6.16 -6.67 -16.25
CA PRO A 75 -6.56 -5.42 -16.84
C PRO A 75 -8.05 -5.20 -16.53
N PRO A 76 -8.50 -3.95 -16.35
CA PRO A 76 -9.90 -3.67 -16.05
C PRO A 76 -10.76 -4.03 -17.26
N SER A 77 -11.30 -5.24 -17.31
CA SER A 77 -12.29 -5.63 -18.32
C SER A 77 -13.38 -6.52 -17.74
N ALA A 78 -14.60 -5.96 -17.79
CA ALA A 78 -15.91 -6.57 -18.00
C ALA A 78 -16.72 -7.16 -16.83
N GLU A 79 -16.41 -6.85 -15.58
CA GLU A 79 -17.47 -6.74 -14.54
C GLU A 79 -17.48 -5.29 -14.07
N ARG A 80 -18.58 -4.58 -14.35
CA ARG A 80 -18.76 -3.19 -13.94
C ARG A 80 -18.95 -3.17 -12.42
N SER A 81 -17.85 -3.17 -11.67
CA SER A 81 -17.83 -2.81 -10.26
C SER A 81 -17.21 -1.43 -10.16
N GLY A 82 -18.04 -0.41 -10.36
CA GLY A 82 -17.68 0.97 -10.09
C GLY A 82 -17.90 1.29 -8.61
N LEU A 83 -17.35 2.42 -8.16
CA LEU A 83 -17.63 2.94 -6.81
C LEU A 83 -19.14 3.11 -6.52
N GLN A 84 -19.93 3.24 -7.58
CA GLN A 84 -21.39 3.33 -7.56
C GLN A 84 -22.08 2.05 -7.11
N ASP A 85 -21.38 0.92 -7.11
CA ASP A 85 -21.90 -0.39 -6.70
C ASP A 85 -21.66 -0.68 -5.20
N VAL A 86 -21.09 0.29 -4.46
CA VAL A 86 -20.86 0.21 -3.01
C VAL A 86 -21.82 1.15 -2.28
N GLY A 87 -22.81 0.59 -1.58
CA GLY A 87 -23.80 1.35 -0.81
C GLY A 87 -23.46 1.46 0.68
N GLY A 88 -23.89 2.55 1.33
CA GLY A 88 -23.85 2.71 2.78
C GLY A 88 -22.48 2.94 3.40
N LEU A 89 -21.47 3.29 2.59
CA LEU A 89 -20.07 3.42 3.01
C LEU A 89 -19.45 4.77 2.57
N ALA A 90 -20.24 5.81 2.35
CA ALA A 90 -19.77 7.09 1.81
C ALA A 90 -18.53 7.66 2.54
N ASP A 91 -18.57 7.72 3.88
CA ASP A 91 -17.46 8.22 4.70
C ASP A 91 -16.19 7.37 4.52
N VAL A 92 -16.36 6.04 4.54
CA VAL A 92 -15.28 5.05 4.38
C VAL A 92 -14.66 5.14 2.99
N LEU A 93 -15.49 5.32 1.97
CA LEU A 93 -15.05 5.47 0.58
C LEU A 93 -14.29 6.78 0.38
N GLN A 94 -14.74 7.88 0.99
CA GLN A 94 -14.05 9.15 0.91
C GLN A 94 -12.66 9.07 1.56
N GLU A 95 -12.57 8.55 2.79
CA GLU A 95 -11.29 8.39 3.49
C GLU A 95 -10.33 7.49 2.71
N LEU A 96 -10.81 6.33 2.23
CA LEU A 96 -9.99 5.41 1.45
C LEU A 96 -9.56 6.01 0.11
N ARG A 97 -10.44 6.78 -0.56
CA ARG A 97 -10.12 7.47 -1.80
C ARG A 97 -9.01 8.49 -1.59
N GLU A 98 -9.05 9.28 -0.54
CA GLU A 98 -8.00 10.26 -0.25
C GLU A 98 -6.64 9.59 0.01
N LEU A 99 -6.64 8.51 0.81
CA LEU A 99 -5.44 7.75 1.14
C LEU A 99 -4.79 7.05 -0.07
N VAL A 100 -5.58 6.65 -1.06
CA VAL A 100 -5.09 5.91 -2.24
C VAL A 100 -4.90 6.80 -3.46
N GLU A 101 -5.78 7.76 -3.72
CA GLU A 101 -5.76 8.61 -4.90
C GLU A 101 -4.60 9.61 -4.87
N ILE A 102 -4.36 10.26 -3.72
CA ILE A 102 -3.34 11.30 -3.62
C ILE A 102 -1.94 10.74 -3.89
N PRO A 103 -1.50 9.62 -3.26
CA PRO A 103 -0.15 9.13 -3.50
C PRO A 103 0.06 8.54 -4.89
N LEU A 104 -0.99 7.99 -5.51
CA LEU A 104 -0.89 7.40 -6.85
C LEU A 104 -0.97 8.44 -7.97
N LYS A 105 -1.88 9.43 -7.86
CA LYS A 105 -2.08 10.43 -8.92
C LYS A 105 -1.30 11.73 -8.72
N ARG A 106 -1.00 12.10 -7.47
CA ARG A 106 -0.38 13.39 -7.12
C ARG A 106 0.77 13.25 -6.11
N PRO A 107 1.78 12.40 -6.37
CA PRO A 107 2.90 12.22 -5.46
C PRO A 107 3.72 13.50 -5.23
N GLU A 108 3.68 14.45 -6.17
CA GLU A 108 4.38 15.73 -6.04
C GLU A 108 3.82 16.61 -4.91
N LEU A 109 2.51 16.55 -4.65
CA LEU A 109 1.89 17.30 -3.57
C LEU A 109 2.40 16.83 -2.21
N LEU A 110 2.53 15.52 -2.02
CA LEU A 110 3.08 14.94 -0.79
C LEU A 110 4.54 15.38 -0.57
N LYS A 111 5.36 15.35 -1.65
CA LYS A 111 6.75 15.81 -1.59
C LYS A 111 6.85 17.30 -1.23
N LYS A 112 6.02 18.16 -1.83
CA LYS A 112 6.00 19.61 -1.51
C LYS A 112 5.59 19.89 -0.06
N LEU A 113 4.68 19.09 0.48
CA LEU A 113 4.22 19.19 1.87
C LEU A 113 5.17 18.51 2.88
N GLY A 114 6.21 17.80 2.42
CA GLY A 114 7.10 17.03 3.28
C GLY A 114 6.43 15.86 3.97
N LEU A 115 5.32 15.35 3.40
CA LEU A 115 4.56 14.23 3.94
C LEU A 115 4.99 12.94 3.25
N GLU A 116 5.15 11.87 4.03
CA GLU A 116 5.36 10.54 3.48
C GLU A 116 4.02 9.94 3.02
N PRO A 117 3.96 9.31 1.85
CA PRO A 117 2.76 8.61 1.40
C PRO A 117 2.43 7.44 2.34
N PRO A 118 1.13 7.17 2.62
CA PRO A 118 0.74 5.96 3.31
C PRO A 118 1.21 4.74 2.51
N ARG A 119 1.73 3.74 3.22
CA ARG A 119 2.30 2.53 2.59
C ARG A 119 1.27 1.41 2.53
N GLY A 120 0.53 1.28 3.61
CA GLY A 120 -0.47 0.25 3.79
C GLY A 120 -1.71 0.80 4.46
N VAL A 121 -2.89 0.41 3.98
CA VAL A 121 -4.15 0.64 4.68
C VAL A 121 -4.77 -0.70 5.04
N LEU A 122 -5.10 -0.87 6.33
CA LEU A 122 -5.78 -2.05 6.83
C LEU A 122 -7.28 -1.78 6.93
N LEU A 123 -8.08 -2.56 6.21
CA LEU A 123 -9.53 -2.56 6.22
C LEU A 123 -10.00 -3.58 7.27
N VAL A 124 -10.65 -3.09 8.31
CA VAL A 124 -11.09 -3.90 9.46
C VAL A 124 -12.60 -3.91 9.53
N GLY A 125 -13.22 -5.06 9.73
CA GLY A 125 -14.64 -5.10 10.06
C GLY A 125 -15.24 -6.50 9.95
N PRO A 126 -16.54 -6.67 10.25
CA PRO A 126 -17.22 -7.95 10.10
C PRO A 126 -17.19 -8.49 8.65
N PRO A 127 -17.31 -9.81 8.44
CA PRO A 127 -17.47 -10.36 7.10
C PRO A 127 -18.75 -9.82 6.45
N GLY A 128 -18.74 -9.69 5.11
CA GLY A 128 -19.91 -9.23 4.35
C GLY A 128 -20.13 -7.72 4.32
N THR A 129 -19.23 -6.90 4.90
CA THR A 129 -19.31 -5.43 4.84
C THR A 129 -18.73 -4.82 3.56
N GLY A 130 -18.36 -5.64 2.57
CA GLY A 130 -17.92 -5.14 1.26
C GLY A 130 -16.48 -4.65 1.17
N LYS A 131 -15.57 -5.06 2.07
CA LYS A 131 -14.13 -4.71 2.04
C LYS A 131 -13.47 -5.05 0.69
N THR A 132 -13.61 -6.29 0.24
CA THR A 132 -13.06 -6.81 -1.03
C THR A 132 -13.67 -6.09 -2.24
N LEU A 133 -14.99 -5.90 -2.24
CA LEU A 133 -15.71 -5.17 -3.30
C LEU A 133 -15.25 -3.72 -3.39
N THR A 134 -15.07 -3.06 -2.23
CA THR A 134 -14.64 -1.67 -2.13
C THR A 134 -13.24 -1.49 -2.71
N ALA A 135 -12.28 -2.35 -2.34
CA ALA A 135 -10.92 -2.26 -2.85
C ALA A 135 -10.85 -2.46 -4.37
N ARG A 136 -11.58 -3.43 -4.92
CA ARG A 136 -11.67 -3.67 -6.36
C ARG A 136 -12.30 -2.49 -7.09
N SER A 137 -13.42 -1.98 -6.57
CA SER A 137 -14.15 -0.87 -7.18
C SER A 137 -13.34 0.43 -7.16
N LEU A 138 -12.58 0.66 -6.09
CA LEU A 138 -11.66 1.79 -5.99
C LEU A 138 -10.54 1.71 -7.02
N ALA A 139 -9.92 0.54 -7.20
CA ALA A 139 -8.87 0.38 -8.21
C ALA A 139 -9.38 0.67 -9.63
N HIS A 140 -10.59 0.17 -9.93
CA HIS A 140 -11.27 0.42 -11.19
C HIS A 140 -11.60 1.92 -11.39
N ASP A 141 -12.15 2.59 -10.38
CA ASP A 141 -12.46 4.04 -10.43
C ASP A 141 -11.21 4.91 -10.60
N LEU A 142 -10.10 4.51 -9.97
CA LEU A 142 -8.83 5.22 -10.08
C LEU A 142 -8.07 4.91 -11.36
N GLY A 143 -8.43 3.85 -12.09
CA GLY A 143 -7.76 3.41 -13.32
C GLY A 143 -6.33 2.91 -13.07
N VAL A 144 -6.09 2.28 -11.92
CA VAL A 144 -4.77 1.76 -11.53
C VAL A 144 -4.72 0.24 -11.65
N ASN A 145 -3.52 -0.32 -11.81
CA ASN A 145 -3.37 -1.77 -11.85
C ASN A 145 -3.82 -2.38 -10.52
N TYR A 146 -4.52 -3.52 -10.56
CA TYR A 146 -5.05 -4.18 -9.38
C TYR A 146 -4.51 -5.61 -9.31
N ILE A 147 -3.88 -5.96 -8.20
CA ILE A 147 -3.41 -7.32 -7.94
C ILE A 147 -3.99 -7.77 -6.60
N ALA A 148 -4.85 -8.77 -6.63
CA ALA A 148 -5.42 -9.36 -5.42
C ALA A 148 -4.73 -10.67 -5.04
N ILE A 149 -4.58 -10.87 -3.74
CA ILE A 149 -4.16 -12.11 -3.11
C ILE A 149 -5.17 -12.42 -2.01
N VAL A 150 -5.57 -13.69 -1.91
CA VAL A 150 -6.33 -14.20 -0.77
C VAL A 150 -5.38 -14.95 0.15
N GLY A 151 -5.37 -14.64 1.45
CA GLY A 151 -4.39 -15.15 2.41
C GLY A 151 -4.24 -16.67 2.40
N PRO A 152 -5.32 -17.44 2.55
CA PRO A 152 -5.28 -18.90 2.44
C PRO A 152 -4.75 -19.45 1.12
N GLU A 153 -4.89 -18.73 0.00
CA GLU A 153 -4.39 -19.22 -1.30
C GLU A 153 -2.87 -19.19 -1.39
N VAL A 154 -2.22 -18.31 -0.64
CA VAL A 154 -0.75 -18.24 -0.56
C VAL A 154 -0.20 -19.37 0.30
N LEU A 155 -0.95 -19.78 1.34
CA LEU A 155 -0.66 -20.94 2.18
C LEU A 155 -0.95 -22.23 1.39
N GLY A 156 -0.21 -22.45 0.31
CA GLY A 156 -0.26 -23.68 -0.48
C GLY A 156 0.21 -24.90 0.31
N LYS A 157 0.22 -26.07 -0.34
CA LYS A 157 0.69 -27.33 0.27
C LYS A 157 2.19 -27.33 0.58
N TYR A 158 2.97 -26.43 -0.05
CA TYR A 158 4.42 -26.36 0.06
C TYR A 158 4.86 -24.96 0.54
N TYR A 159 5.54 -24.92 1.69
CA TYR A 159 5.80 -23.68 2.42
C TYR A 159 6.82 -22.74 1.76
N GLY A 160 7.83 -23.26 1.05
CA GLY A 160 8.78 -22.43 0.31
C GLY A 160 8.15 -21.71 -0.90
N GLU A 161 7.06 -22.26 -1.43
CA GLU A 161 6.30 -21.68 -2.53
C GLU A 161 5.53 -20.44 -2.10
N ALA A 162 5.01 -20.43 -0.86
CA ALA A 162 4.29 -19.30 -0.29
C ALA A 162 5.13 -18.02 -0.22
N GLU A 163 6.38 -18.13 0.26
CA GLU A 163 7.32 -16.99 0.34
C GLU A 163 7.70 -16.47 -1.04
N ALA A 164 8.00 -17.37 -1.98
CA ALA A 164 8.34 -17.01 -3.35
C ALA A 164 7.15 -16.35 -4.06
N ARG A 165 5.93 -16.83 -3.81
CA ARG A 165 4.69 -16.27 -4.37
C ARG A 165 4.42 -14.87 -3.85
N LEU A 166 4.57 -14.62 -2.54
CA LEU A 166 4.45 -13.27 -1.98
C LEU A 166 5.46 -12.33 -2.64
N ARG A 167 6.74 -12.71 -2.68
CA ARG A 167 7.78 -11.90 -3.32
C ARG A 167 7.45 -11.59 -4.77
N GLY A 168 7.06 -12.60 -5.55
CA GLY A 168 6.69 -12.44 -6.95
C GLY A 168 5.50 -11.52 -7.18
N VAL A 169 4.51 -11.51 -6.28
CA VAL A 169 3.39 -10.56 -6.39
C VAL A 169 3.85 -9.13 -6.15
N PHE A 170 4.64 -8.89 -5.11
CA PHE A 170 5.19 -7.57 -4.85
C PHE A 170 6.08 -7.10 -6.01
N GLU A 171 6.96 -7.95 -6.55
CA GLU A 171 7.76 -7.62 -7.75
C GLU A 171 6.89 -7.28 -8.97
N LYS A 172 5.84 -8.06 -9.25
CA LYS A 172 4.87 -7.75 -10.30
C LYS A 172 4.19 -6.40 -10.07
N ALA A 173 3.81 -6.09 -8.83
CA ALA A 173 3.18 -4.82 -8.47
C ALA A 173 4.12 -3.62 -8.69
N ALA A 174 5.40 -3.75 -8.36
CA ALA A 174 6.41 -2.72 -8.65
C ALA A 174 6.53 -2.46 -10.16
N ASN A 175 6.59 -3.54 -10.95
CA ASN A 175 6.70 -3.44 -12.42
C ASN A 175 5.43 -2.88 -13.07
N ALA A 176 4.28 -3.04 -12.40
CA ALA A 176 2.98 -2.54 -12.83
C ALA A 176 2.59 -1.21 -12.16
N ALA A 177 3.52 -0.45 -11.58
CA ALA A 177 3.17 0.85 -10.99
C ALA A 177 2.58 1.82 -12.06
N PRO A 178 1.49 2.56 -11.76
CA PRO A 178 0.78 2.65 -10.49
C PRO A 178 -0.10 1.42 -10.21
N CYS A 179 0.08 0.79 -9.04
CA CYS A 179 -0.56 -0.48 -8.68
C CYS A 179 -1.13 -0.46 -7.26
N LEU A 180 -2.32 -1.04 -7.12
CA LEU A 180 -2.98 -1.36 -5.85
C LEU A 180 -2.88 -2.86 -5.58
N VAL A 181 -2.13 -3.24 -4.55
CA VAL A 181 -2.06 -4.62 -4.08
C VAL A 181 -3.11 -4.81 -3.00
N PHE A 182 -4.02 -5.77 -3.18
CA PHE A 182 -5.05 -6.09 -2.19
C PHE A 182 -4.80 -7.48 -1.59
N ILE A 183 -4.67 -7.55 -0.27
CA ILE A 183 -4.47 -8.78 0.48
C ILE A 183 -5.74 -9.05 1.31
N ASP A 184 -6.56 -9.98 0.86
CA ASP A 184 -7.72 -10.44 1.63
C ASP A 184 -7.32 -11.47 2.69
N GLU A 185 -8.06 -11.52 3.78
CA GLU A 185 -7.82 -12.42 4.92
C GLU A 185 -6.35 -12.42 5.39
N ILE A 186 -5.78 -11.22 5.57
CA ILE A 186 -4.37 -11.06 5.97
C ILE A 186 -4.05 -11.73 7.31
N ASP A 187 -5.04 -11.91 8.19
CA ASP A 187 -4.90 -12.65 9.45
C ASP A 187 -4.50 -14.12 9.25
N SER A 188 -4.77 -14.69 8.07
CA SER A 188 -4.26 -16.02 7.70
C SER A 188 -2.77 -16.00 7.36
N LEU A 189 -2.28 -14.93 6.73
CA LEU A 189 -0.87 -14.80 6.34
C LEU A 189 0.03 -14.37 7.49
N ALA A 190 -0.51 -13.54 8.37
CA ALA A 190 0.24 -12.88 9.41
C ALA A 190 -0.43 -12.95 10.78
N PRO A 191 -0.69 -14.18 11.28
CA PRO A 191 -1.24 -14.34 12.61
C PRO A 191 -0.25 -13.86 13.69
N ASP A 192 -0.79 -13.55 14.87
CA ASP A 192 -0.01 -13.16 16.05
C ASP A 192 1.01 -14.26 16.41
N ARG A 193 2.30 -13.93 16.27
CA ARG A 193 3.43 -14.84 16.54
C ARG A 193 3.45 -15.37 17.97
N GLY A 194 2.84 -14.66 18.92
CA GLY A 194 2.73 -15.10 20.31
C GLY A 194 1.71 -16.21 20.53
N LYS A 195 0.72 -16.33 19.64
CA LYS A 195 -0.38 -17.31 19.73
C LYS A 195 -0.19 -18.52 18.81
N VAL A 196 0.83 -18.49 17.96
CA VAL A 196 1.12 -19.50 16.96
C VAL A 196 2.37 -20.30 17.34
N GLU A 197 2.24 -21.62 17.35
CA GLU A 197 3.38 -22.52 17.59
C GLU A 197 4.21 -22.79 16.33
N GLY A 198 3.60 -22.71 15.14
CA GLY A 198 4.26 -22.98 13.86
C GLY A 198 5.40 -22.00 13.53
N GLU A 199 6.62 -22.51 13.36
CA GLU A 199 7.79 -21.72 12.91
C GLU A 199 7.60 -21.17 11.49
N VAL A 200 6.83 -21.87 10.66
CA VAL A 200 6.62 -21.51 9.26
C VAL A 200 5.76 -20.25 9.13
N GLU A 201 4.66 -20.17 9.86
CA GLU A 201 3.80 -18.99 9.89
C GLU A 201 4.59 -17.76 10.36
N LYS A 202 5.43 -17.92 11.39
CA LYS A 202 6.33 -16.85 11.87
C LYS A 202 7.29 -16.37 10.79
N ARG A 203 7.81 -17.28 9.95
CA ARG A 203 8.69 -16.94 8.82
C ARG A 203 7.93 -16.20 7.73
N LEU A 204 6.71 -16.61 7.43
CA LEU A 204 5.85 -15.93 6.46
C LEU A 204 5.53 -14.50 6.91
N VAL A 205 5.21 -14.30 8.19
CA VAL A 205 5.01 -12.96 8.76
C VAL A 205 6.28 -12.13 8.62
N ALA A 206 7.46 -12.70 8.93
CA ALA A 206 8.73 -12.01 8.77
C ALA A 206 9.01 -11.61 7.31
N GLN A 207 8.69 -12.49 6.35
CA GLN A 207 8.80 -12.20 4.93
C GLN A 207 7.86 -11.06 4.52
N LEU A 208 6.60 -11.06 4.98
CA LEU A 208 5.66 -9.97 4.69
C LEU A 208 6.13 -8.63 5.28
N LEU A 209 6.64 -8.62 6.52
CA LEU A 209 7.23 -7.43 7.12
C LEU A 209 8.41 -6.91 6.31
N GLY A 210 9.32 -7.81 5.91
CA GLY A 210 10.48 -7.45 5.09
C GLY A 210 10.08 -6.91 3.71
N LEU A 211 9.02 -7.46 3.11
CA LEU A 211 8.46 -6.94 1.85
C LEU A 211 7.87 -5.55 2.04
N MET A 212 7.06 -5.31 3.08
CA MET A 212 6.49 -3.99 3.37
C MET A 212 7.58 -2.94 3.65
N ASP A 213 8.59 -3.29 4.44
CA ASP A 213 9.71 -2.39 4.77
C ASP A 213 10.60 -2.13 3.53
N GLY A 214 10.85 -3.16 2.70
CA GLY A 214 11.62 -3.04 1.46
C GLY A 214 10.90 -2.28 0.36
N PHE A 215 9.57 -2.38 0.30
CA PHE A 215 8.73 -1.63 -0.65
C PHE A 215 8.62 -0.14 -0.34
N ALA A 216 9.08 0.31 0.84
CA ALA A 216 9.08 1.73 1.21
C ALA A 216 9.80 2.63 0.20
N GLN A 217 10.69 2.08 -0.64
CA GLN A 217 11.41 2.83 -1.67
C GLN A 217 10.68 2.85 -3.02
N THR A 218 9.73 1.94 -3.26
CA THR A 218 9.00 1.86 -4.53
C THR A 218 7.89 2.91 -4.54
N THR A 219 7.99 3.89 -5.44
CA THR A 219 6.94 4.90 -5.63
C THR A 219 5.82 4.34 -6.51
N GLY A 220 4.57 4.67 -6.19
CA GLY A 220 3.41 4.29 -7.01
C GLY A 220 2.79 2.92 -6.71
N VAL A 221 3.16 2.27 -5.59
CA VAL A 221 2.46 1.06 -5.12
C VAL A 221 1.89 1.28 -3.73
N ILE A 222 0.62 0.93 -3.55
CA ILE A 222 -0.08 0.97 -2.26
C ILE A 222 -0.60 -0.43 -1.94
N VAL A 223 -0.45 -0.84 -0.68
CA VAL A 223 -0.97 -2.12 -0.19
C VAL A 223 -2.25 -1.90 0.62
N LEU A 224 -3.35 -2.50 0.21
CA LEU A 224 -4.55 -2.62 1.00
C LEU A 224 -4.59 -4.04 1.56
N ALA A 225 -4.95 -4.18 2.84
CA ALA A 225 -5.19 -5.49 3.44
C ALA A 225 -6.55 -5.50 4.12
N ALA A 226 -7.27 -6.62 4.04
CA ALA A 226 -8.55 -6.79 4.72
C ALA A 226 -8.46 -7.90 5.76
N THR A 227 -9.04 -7.65 6.93
CA THR A 227 -9.21 -8.68 7.97
C THR A 227 -10.57 -8.55 8.64
N ASN A 228 -11.10 -9.71 9.02
CA ASN A 228 -12.27 -9.80 9.88
C ASN A 228 -11.90 -9.97 11.36
N ARG A 229 -10.62 -10.19 11.66
CA ARG A 229 -10.08 -10.52 12.99
C ARG A 229 -8.82 -9.70 13.29
N PRO A 230 -8.96 -8.39 13.55
CA PRO A 230 -7.81 -7.52 13.82
C PRO A 230 -6.99 -7.97 15.04
N ASP A 231 -7.61 -8.62 16.02
CA ASP A 231 -6.96 -9.12 17.24
C ASP A 231 -6.10 -10.39 17.03
N HIS A 232 -6.24 -11.01 15.86
CA HIS A 232 -5.45 -12.17 15.44
C HIS A 232 -4.24 -11.77 14.59
N LEU A 233 -4.16 -10.52 14.13
CA LEU A 233 -3.09 -10.02 13.28
C LEU A 233 -1.85 -9.67 14.10
N ASP A 234 -0.66 -9.94 13.55
CA ASP A 234 0.61 -9.52 14.16
C ASP A 234 0.65 -7.99 14.40
N PRO A 235 0.85 -7.52 15.64
CA PRO A 235 0.87 -6.08 15.96
C PRO A 235 1.98 -5.30 15.25
N ALA A 236 3.05 -5.94 14.81
CA ALA A 236 4.14 -5.32 14.09
C ALA A 236 3.69 -4.83 12.70
N LEU A 237 2.67 -5.45 12.09
CA LEU A 237 2.11 -5.00 10.82
C LEU A 237 1.39 -3.64 10.93
N ARG A 238 0.85 -3.32 12.12
CA ARG A 238 0.08 -2.09 12.40
C ARG A 238 0.96 -0.91 12.80
N ARG A 239 2.29 -1.05 12.72
CA ARG A 239 3.24 0.00 13.09
C ARG A 239 3.38 1.03 11.95
N PRO A 240 3.72 2.30 12.28
CA PRO A 240 4.03 3.31 11.28
C PRO A 240 5.06 2.82 10.26
N GLY A 241 4.83 3.12 8.97
CA GLY A 241 5.64 2.64 7.85
C GLY A 241 5.15 1.34 7.21
N ARG A 242 4.13 0.67 7.78
CA ARG A 242 3.50 -0.56 7.26
C ARG A 242 2.01 -0.31 7.03
N PHE A 243 1.12 -0.96 7.77
CA PHE A 243 -0.28 -0.57 7.85
C PHE A 243 -0.45 0.52 8.90
N ASP A 244 -0.08 1.74 8.52
CA ASP A 244 -0.12 2.92 9.37
C ASP A 244 -1.50 3.58 9.42
N ARG A 245 -2.42 3.14 8.54
CA ARG A 245 -3.82 3.56 8.52
C ARG A 245 -4.77 2.38 8.66
N GLU A 246 -5.83 2.59 9.44
CA GLU A 246 -6.87 1.60 9.67
C GLU A 246 -8.24 2.20 9.39
N ILE A 247 -9.00 1.55 8.50
CA ILE A 247 -10.35 1.98 8.16
C ILE A 247 -11.33 0.91 8.64
N HIS A 248 -12.31 1.34 9.42
CA HIS A 248 -13.28 0.46 10.06
C HIS A 248 -14.59 0.39 9.27
N PHE A 249 -14.83 -0.77 8.67
CA PHE A 249 -16.08 -1.13 8.02
C PHE A 249 -17.08 -1.58 9.06
N ARG A 250 -18.01 -0.68 9.40
CA ARG A 250 -19.09 -0.95 10.34
C ARG A 250 -20.27 -1.64 9.64
N VAL A 251 -21.15 -2.24 10.45
CA VAL A 251 -22.42 -2.75 9.95
C VAL A 251 -23.25 -1.56 9.45
N PRO A 252 -23.84 -1.63 8.23
CA PRO A 252 -24.56 -0.50 7.66
C PRO A 252 -25.77 -0.12 8.52
N ASP A 253 -25.97 1.17 8.69
CA ASP A 253 -27.12 1.74 9.38
C ASP A 253 -28.38 1.66 8.52
N ARG A 254 -29.47 2.32 8.96
CA ARG A 254 -30.75 2.27 8.24
C ARG A 254 -30.63 2.83 6.83
N ASP A 255 -29.90 3.93 6.67
CA ASP A 255 -29.76 4.60 5.38
C ASP A 255 -28.81 3.81 4.47
N GLY A 256 -27.69 3.32 5.01
CA GLY A 256 -26.78 2.45 4.27
C GLY A 256 -27.44 1.15 3.81
N ARG A 257 -28.30 0.53 4.64
CA ARG A 257 -29.10 -0.63 4.19
C ARG A 257 -30.07 -0.28 3.07
N ARG A 258 -30.71 0.89 3.12
CA ARG A 258 -31.60 1.36 2.06
C ARG A 258 -30.84 1.54 0.75
N GLU A 259 -29.64 2.12 0.79
CA GLU A 259 -28.77 2.28 -0.38
C GLU A 259 -28.36 0.93 -0.97
N ILE A 260 -27.90 0.00 -0.13
CA ILE A 260 -27.52 -1.35 -0.55
C ILE A 260 -28.70 -2.07 -1.23
N LEU A 261 -29.89 -2.02 -0.62
CA LEU A 261 -31.09 -2.62 -1.20
C LEU A 261 -31.47 -1.99 -2.54
N ALA A 262 -31.38 -0.66 -2.65
CA ALA A 262 -31.68 0.06 -3.88
C ALA A 262 -30.71 -0.28 -5.02
N LEU A 263 -29.45 -0.62 -4.71
CA LEU A 263 -28.48 -1.11 -5.69
C LEU A 263 -28.78 -2.54 -6.13
N LEU A 264 -29.12 -3.43 -5.19
CA LEU A 264 -29.40 -4.85 -5.47
C LEU A 264 -30.74 -5.10 -6.15
N SER A 265 -31.69 -4.16 -6.05
CA SER A 265 -33.02 -4.26 -6.65
C SER A 265 -33.14 -3.59 -8.02
N ARG A 266 -32.03 -3.15 -8.62
CA ARG A 266 -31.97 -2.60 -9.98
C ARG A 266 -31.88 -3.72 -11.02
#